data_AF-A0A9P6XP19-F1
#
_entry.id   AF-A0A9P6XP19-F1
#
_cell.length_a   1.000
_cell.length_b   1.000
_cell.length_c   1.000
_cell.angle_alpha   90.00
_cell.angle_beta   90.00
_cell.angle_gamma   90.00
#
_symmetry.space_group_name_H-M   'P 1'
#
loop_
_entity.id
_entity.type
_entity.pdbx_description
1 polymer ?
#
loop_
_entity_poly.entity_id
_entity_poly.type
_entity_poly.pdbx_seq_one_letter_code
_entity_poly.pdbx_strand_id
1 'polypeptide(L)'
;MATKTSKAAGAEQDATASEKIDARIRELDDWRGDALAQVRKWIKQAVPDVAEAWKWRGVPVWEHGGILCTGETYKAAVKLTFAKGAALADPAGLRSRH
;
A
#
# COMPACT_ATOMS: atom_id res chain seq x y z
N MET A 1 21.68 -29.19 -11.16
CA MET A 1 21.65 -28.12 -10.13
C MET A 1 20.43 -27.26 -10.41
N ALA A 2 19.42 -27.26 -9.53
CA ALA A 2 18.19 -26.51 -9.71
C ALA A 2 18.18 -25.32 -8.73
N THR A 3 18.44 -24.12 -9.24
CA THR A 3 18.21 -22.87 -8.51
C THR A 3 16.81 -22.36 -8.82
N LYS A 4 16.04 -22.17 -7.74
CA LYS A 4 14.60 -21.91 -7.69
C LYS A 4 14.20 -20.62 -8.42
N THR A 5 13.22 -20.76 -9.29
CA THR A 5 12.41 -19.70 -9.91
C THR A 5 11.69 -18.86 -8.86
N SER A 6 12.09 -17.60 -8.69
CA SER A 6 11.21 -16.58 -8.10
C SER A 6 10.20 -16.17 -9.16
N LYS A 7 9.05 -16.84 -9.13
CA LYS A 7 7.89 -16.58 -10.00
C LYS A 7 7.41 -15.15 -9.77
N ALA A 8 7.79 -14.23 -10.65
CA ALA A 8 7.08 -12.98 -10.85
C ALA A 8 5.63 -13.32 -11.21
N ALA A 9 4.75 -13.26 -10.21
CA ALA A 9 3.37 -13.64 -10.37
C ALA A 9 2.62 -12.54 -11.12
N GLY A 10 2.29 -12.83 -12.37
CA GLY A 10 1.04 -12.40 -13.01
C GLY A 10 1.01 -10.98 -13.55
N ALA A 11 1.67 -10.76 -14.68
CA ALA A 11 1.23 -9.75 -15.63
C ALA A 11 -0.03 -10.29 -16.37
N GLU A 12 -1.20 -10.12 -15.76
CA GLU A 12 -2.47 -10.13 -16.50
C GLU A 12 -2.65 -8.74 -17.12
N GLN A 13 -3.05 -8.69 -18.39
CA GLN A 13 -3.14 -7.49 -19.25
C GLN A 13 -4.32 -6.56 -18.88
N ASP A 14 -4.57 -6.43 -17.58
CA ASP A 14 -5.49 -5.49 -16.94
C ASP A 14 -4.65 -4.37 -16.33
N ALA A 15 -5.16 -3.13 -16.36
CA ALA A 15 -4.51 -1.92 -15.84
C ALA A 15 -3.55 -2.19 -14.65
N THR A 16 -2.35 -1.62 -14.71
CA THR A 16 -1.30 -1.76 -13.69
C THR A 16 -1.87 -1.52 -12.30
N ALA A 17 -1.27 -2.12 -11.27
CA ALA A 17 -1.71 -1.89 -9.90
C ALA A 17 -1.79 -0.39 -9.58
N SER A 18 -0.83 0.40 -10.06
CA SER A 18 -0.85 1.86 -10.00
C SER A 18 -2.13 2.45 -10.59
N GLU A 19 -2.51 2.09 -11.82
CA GLU A 19 -3.73 2.56 -12.47
C GLU A 19 -5.01 2.17 -11.71
N LYS A 20 -5.06 0.97 -11.12
CA LYS A 20 -6.21 0.55 -10.29
C LYS A 20 -6.32 1.39 -9.01
N ILE A 21 -5.19 1.73 -8.40
CA ILE A 21 -5.13 2.65 -7.25
C ILE A 21 -5.56 4.06 -7.67
N ASP A 22 -5.09 4.53 -8.81
CA ASP A 22 -5.48 5.82 -9.39
C ASP A 22 -6.97 5.89 -9.72
N ALA A 23 -7.56 4.82 -10.25
CA ALA A 23 -9.00 4.72 -10.46
C ALA A 23 -9.75 4.76 -9.13
N ARG A 24 -9.28 4.00 -8.13
CA ARG A 24 -9.91 3.96 -6.81
C ARG A 24 -9.89 5.30 -6.09
N ILE A 25 -8.80 6.06 -6.21
CA ILE A 25 -8.71 7.41 -5.67
C ILE A 25 -9.74 8.32 -6.35
N ARG A 26 -9.89 8.23 -7.69
CA ARG A 26 -10.91 9.01 -8.42
C ARG A 26 -12.35 8.59 -8.11
N GLU A 27 -12.60 7.31 -7.84
CA GLU A 27 -13.91 6.85 -7.38
C GLU A 27 -14.27 7.41 -6.00
N LEU A 28 -13.27 7.70 -5.18
CA LEU A 28 -13.41 8.33 -3.87
C LEU A 28 -13.32 9.84 -4.03
N ASP A 29 -14.37 10.46 -4.56
CA ASP A 29 -14.48 11.92 -4.76
C ASP A 29 -14.71 12.70 -3.44
N ASP A 30 -14.14 12.20 -2.34
CA ASP A 30 -14.19 12.83 -1.03
C ASP A 30 -12.82 12.75 -0.35
N TRP A 31 -12.76 13.21 0.91
CA TRP A 31 -11.53 13.26 1.70
C TRP A 31 -10.77 11.93 1.79
N ARG A 32 -11.43 10.78 1.56
CA ARG A 32 -10.79 9.46 1.60
C ARG A 32 -9.90 9.24 0.39
N GLY A 33 -10.30 9.75 -0.78
CA GLY A 33 -9.48 9.74 -1.99
C GLY A 33 -8.22 10.58 -1.79
N ASP A 34 -8.39 11.80 -1.26
CA ASP A 34 -7.27 12.69 -0.93
C ASP A 34 -6.32 12.05 0.10
N ALA A 35 -6.86 11.47 1.17
CA ALA A 35 -6.06 10.79 2.18
C ALA A 35 -5.28 9.61 1.60
N LEU A 36 -5.92 8.79 0.76
CA LEU A 36 -5.28 7.64 0.12
C LEU A 36 -4.17 8.10 -0.87
N ALA A 37 -4.41 9.15 -1.64
CA ALA A 37 -3.43 9.74 -2.54
C ALA A 37 -2.22 10.30 -1.77
N GLN A 38 -2.48 10.99 -0.66
CA GLN A 38 -1.44 11.56 0.20
C GLN A 38 -0.57 10.46 0.83
N VAL A 39 -1.18 9.39 1.33
CA VAL A 39 -0.46 8.24 1.89
C VAL A 39 0.39 7.56 0.83
N ARG A 40 -0.17 7.31 -0.36
CA ARG A 40 0.57 6.74 -1.49
C ARG A 40 1.80 7.57 -1.84
N LYS A 41 1.65 8.91 -1.88
CA LYS A 41 2.76 9.84 -2.11
C LYS A 41 3.85 9.70 -1.04
N TRP A 42 3.49 9.67 0.24
CA TRP A 42 4.47 9.50 1.32
C TRP A 42 5.18 8.14 1.26
N ILE A 43 4.46 7.05 0.96
CA ILE A 43 5.07 5.73 0.82
C ILE A 43 6.11 5.72 -0.30
N LYS A 44 5.78 6.29 -1.47
CA LYS A 44 6.72 6.39 -2.60
C LYS A 44 7.90 7.31 -2.31
N GLN A 45 7.72 8.36 -1.50
CA GLN A 45 8.81 9.23 -1.07
C GLN A 45 9.73 8.54 -0.06
N ALA A 46 9.17 7.77 0.88
CA ALA A 46 9.94 7.06 1.90
C ALA A 46 10.62 5.80 1.37
N VAL A 47 9.99 5.11 0.42
CA VAL A 47 10.48 3.87 -0.20
C VAL A 47 10.31 4.00 -1.73
N PRO A 48 11.29 4.59 -2.44
CA PRO A 48 11.21 4.79 -3.88
C PRO A 48 11.03 3.50 -4.69
N ASP A 49 11.59 2.40 -4.19
CA ASP A 49 11.55 1.08 -4.84
C ASP A 49 10.31 0.25 -4.46
N VAL A 50 9.29 0.89 -3.88
CA VAL A 50 8.06 0.21 -3.46
C VAL A 50 7.28 -0.30 -4.68
N ALA A 51 6.89 -1.57 -4.62
CA ALA A 51 5.97 -2.18 -5.58
C ALA A 51 4.53 -1.92 -5.15
N GLU A 52 3.72 -1.41 -6.07
CA GLU A 52 2.28 -1.26 -5.87
C GLU A 52 1.59 -2.55 -6.33
N ALA A 53 0.67 -3.04 -5.52
CA ALA A 53 -0.11 -4.24 -5.79
C ALA A 53 -1.59 -3.98 -5.51
N TRP A 54 -2.44 -4.70 -6.24
CA TRP A 54 -3.88 -4.65 -6.07
C TRP A 54 -4.38 -6.02 -5.63
N LYS A 55 -4.77 -6.17 -4.37
CA LYS A 55 -5.11 -7.47 -3.77
C LYS A 55 -6.53 -7.46 -3.20
N TRP A 56 -7.02 -8.65 -2.90
CA TRP A 56 -8.29 -8.87 -2.18
C TRP A 56 -9.49 -8.06 -2.71
N ARG A 57 -9.69 -8.08 -4.04
CA ARG A 57 -10.84 -7.47 -4.72
C ARG A 57 -11.06 -5.97 -4.41
N GLY A 58 -9.98 -5.19 -4.26
CA GLY A 58 -10.14 -3.74 -4.12
C GLY A 58 -9.16 -3.04 -3.18
N VAL A 59 -8.19 -3.78 -2.63
CA VAL A 59 -7.31 -3.25 -1.59
C VAL A 59 -5.97 -2.87 -2.21
N PRO A 60 -5.57 -1.59 -2.15
CA PRO A 60 -4.21 -1.17 -2.47
C PRO A 60 -3.24 -1.76 -1.44
N VAL A 61 -2.18 -2.37 -1.94
CA VAL A 61 -1.11 -2.96 -1.13
C VAL A 61 0.23 -2.45 -1.65
N TRP A 62 1.10 -2.04 -0.75
CA TRP A 62 2.47 -1.64 -1.06
C TRP A 62 3.43 -2.71 -0.53
N GLU A 63 4.39 -3.10 -1.36
CA GLU A 63 5.32 -4.18 -1.07
C GLU A 63 6.77 -3.76 -1.31
N HIS A 64 7.67 -4.13 -0.40
CA HIS A 64 9.11 -3.92 -0.56
C HIS A 64 9.85 -5.07 0.14
N GLY A 65 10.15 -6.14 -0.60
CA GLY A 65 10.64 -7.41 -0.04
C GLY A 65 9.61 -8.15 0.82
N GLY A 66 8.31 -7.89 0.60
CA GLY A 66 7.16 -8.37 1.38
C GLY A 66 6.12 -7.28 1.56
N ILE A 67 4.96 -7.58 2.16
CA ILE A 67 3.90 -6.58 2.41
C ILE A 67 4.46 -5.49 3.35
N LEU A 68 4.50 -4.25 2.88
CA LEU A 68 4.88 -3.09 3.67
C LEU A 68 3.64 -2.51 4.36
N CYS A 69 2.60 -2.22 3.57
CA CYS A 69 1.38 -1.56 4.04
C CYS A 69 0.17 -1.95 3.17
N THR A 70 -1.03 -1.96 3.76
CA THR A 70 -2.32 -2.08 3.05
C THR A 70 -3.15 -0.82 3.28
N GLY A 71 -3.89 -0.35 2.27
CA GLY A 71 -4.69 0.88 2.33
C GLY A 71 -6.19 0.64 2.18
N GLU A 72 -6.83 0.08 3.19
CA GLU A 72 -8.25 -0.26 3.12
C GLU A 72 -9.13 0.99 3.36
N THR A 73 -10.03 1.28 2.42
CA THR A 73 -10.97 2.40 2.54
C THR A 73 -12.34 1.91 3.01
N TYR A 74 -12.85 2.47 4.10
CA TYR A 74 -14.17 2.22 4.66
C TYR A 74 -15.08 3.44 4.49
N LYS A 75 -16.35 3.32 4.91
CA LYS A 75 -17.31 4.44 4.83
C LYS A 75 -16.86 5.69 5.59
N ALA A 76 -16.21 5.53 6.74
CA ALA A 76 -15.84 6.64 7.61
C ALA A 76 -14.34 6.69 7.94
N ALA A 77 -13.53 5.80 7.38
CA ALA A 77 -12.12 5.69 7.73
C ALA A 77 -11.28 5.20 6.56
N VAL A 78 -10.02 5.64 6.51
CA VAL A 78 -8.97 5.02 5.70
C VAL A 78 -8.06 4.29 6.69
N LYS A 79 -8.01 2.96 6.61
CA LYS A 79 -7.23 2.10 7.50
C LYS A 79 -5.94 1.71 6.81
N LEU A 80 -4.82 2.05 7.43
CA LEU A 80 -3.49 1.63 6.99
C LEU A 80 -2.97 0.53 7.89
N THR A 81 -2.68 -0.64 7.34
CA THR A 81 -2.11 -1.75 8.12
C THR A 81 -0.68 -1.99 7.68
N PHE A 82 0.28 -1.71 8.56
CA PHE A 82 1.69 -1.96 8.31
C PHE A 82 2.07 -3.34 8.84
N ALA A 83 2.45 -4.27 7.97
CA ALA A 83 2.75 -5.65 8.39
C ALA A 83 3.97 -5.74 9.32
N LYS A 84 4.89 -4.76 9.25
CA LYS A 84 6.02 -4.58 10.17
C LYS A 84 5.90 -3.33 11.05
N GLY A 85 4.70 -2.76 11.23
CA GLY A 85 4.48 -1.47 11.93
C GLY A 85 5.01 -1.40 13.37
N ALA A 86 5.15 -2.55 14.06
CA ALA A 86 5.79 -2.61 15.38
C ALA A 86 7.30 -2.30 15.35
N ALA A 87 7.96 -2.38 14.19
CA ALA A 87 9.39 -2.19 14.01
C ALA A 87 9.78 -0.82 13.41
N LEU A 88 8.82 0.07 13.12
CA LEU A 88 9.16 1.46 12.80
C LEU A 88 9.76 2.09 14.06
N ALA A 89 10.99 2.58 13.98
CA ALA A 89 11.51 3.47 15.03
C ALA A 89 10.54 4.65 15.12
N ASP A 90 10.08 4.97 16.34
CA ASP A 90 9.26 6.13 16.63
C ASP A 90 10.19 7.19 17.21
N PRO A 91 10.78 8.08 16.38
CA PRO A 91 11.76 9.04 16.85
C PRO A 91 11.11 10.16 17.65
N ALA A 92 9.79 10.30 17.57
CA ALA A 92 9.00 11.38 18.16
C ALA A 92 8.22 10.94 19.42
N GLY A 93 8.25 9.66 19.80
CA GLY A 93 7.51 9.14 20.96
C GLY A 93 5.99 9.31 20.85
N LEU A 94 5.44 9.29 19.64
CA LEU A 94 4.01 9.52 19.38
C LEU A 94 3.13 8.31 19.74
N ARG A 95 3.70 7.16 20.04
CA ARG A 95 2.96 6.01 20.61
C ARG A 95 2.76 6.24 22.11
N SER A 96 1.52 6.50 22.52
CA SER A 96 1.16 6.58 23.94
C SER A 96 1.53 5.27 24.64
N ARG A 97 2.41 5.36 25.64
CA ARG A 97 2.61 4.29 26.64
C ARG A 97 1.26 4.01 27.32
N HIS A 98 0.83 2.76 27.32
CA HIS A 98 0.04 2.19 28.41
C HIS A 98 0.95 1.22 29.14
#